data_AF-F2JK46-F1
#
_entry.id   AF-F2JK46-F1
#
_cell.length_a   1.000
_cell.length_b   1.000
_cell.length_c   1.000
_cell.angle_alpha   90.00
_cell.angle_beta   90.00
_cell.angle_gamma   90.00
#
_symmetry.space_group_name_H-M   'P 1'
#
loop_
_entity.id
_entity.type
_entity.pdbx_description
1 polymer ?
#
loop_
_entity_poly.entity_id
_entity_poly.type
_entity_poly.pdbx_seq_one_letter_code
_entity_poly.pdbx_strand_id
1 'polypeptide(L)' 'MSLKTKCACCGEEVDKFDICEACGWQDDGLQNDNPDYKGGANKKSLNEAKEIYKNGKAVE' A
#
# COMPACT_ATOMS: atom_id res chain seq x y z
N MET A 1 -2.21 -14.37 16.49
CA MET A 1 -1.19 -14.47 15.44
C MET A 1 -1.60 -13.51 14.35
N SER A 2 -0.85 -12.43 14.13
CA SER A 2 -1.09 -11.54 12.98
C SER A 2 -0.62 -12.24 11.71
N LEU A 3 -1.35 -12.04 10.62
CA LEU A 3 -0.98 -12.60 9.33
C LEU A 3 -0.11 -11.56 8.62
N LYS A 4 1.18 -11.85 8.46
CA LYS A 4 2.13 -10.90 7.87
C LYS A 4 2.22 -11.04 6.35
N THR A 5 2.48 -9.94 5.67
CA THR A 5 2.74 -9.86 4.23
C THR A 5 3.79 -8.80 3.90
N LYS A 6 4.14 -8.67 2.63
CA LYS A 6 4.99 -7.61 2.10
C LYS A 6 4.14 -6.50 1.55
N CYS A 7 4.39 -5.26 2.00
CA CYS A 7 3.72 -4.08 1.49
C CYS A 7 3.97 -3.97 -0.02
N ALA A 8 2.89 -3.95 -0.80
CA ALA A 8 2.99 -3.88 -2.25
C ALA A 8 3.58 -2.55 -2.75
N CYS A 9 3.59 -1.50 -1.92
CA CYS A 9 4.14 -0.18 -2.24
C CYS A 9 5.65 -0.11 -2.03
N CYS A 10 6.14 -0.38 -0.80
CA CYS A 10 7.56 -0.19 -0.44
C CYS A 10 8.35 -1.48 -0.19
N GLY A 11 7.69 -2.63 -0.04
CA GLY A 11 8.34 -3.91 0.23
C GLY A 11 8.64 -4.21 1.72
N GLU A 12 8.32 -3.29 2.64
CA GLU A 12 8.42 -3.55 4.08
C GLU A 12 7.40 -4.57 4.56
N GLU A 13 7.63 -5.15 5.75
CA GLU A 13 6.67 -6.05 6.38
C GLU A 13 5.45 -5.27 6.91
N VAL A 14 4.25 -5.80 6.68
CA VAL A 14 2.99 -5.23 7.17
C VAL A 14 2.04 -6.36 7.56
N ASP A 15 1.18 -6.12 8.53
CA ASP A 15 0.08 -7.03 8.83
C ASP A 15 -0.99 -6.95 7.72
N LYS A 16 -1.63 -8.07 7.39
CA LYS A 16 -2.66 -8.10 6.35
C LYS A 16 -3.82 -7.19 6.73
N PHE A 17 -4.33 -6.47 5.73
CA PHE A 17 -5.38 -5.46 5.90
C PHE A 17 -5.00 -4.24 6.74
N ASP A 18 -3.73 -4.11 7.15
CA ASP A 18 -3.23 -3.01 7.98
C ASP A 18 -2.45 -1.97 7.17
N ILE A 19 -2.18 -0.82 7.78
CA ILE A 19 -1.46 0.30 7.18
C ILE A 19 0.04 0.11 7.40
N CYS A 20 0.81 0.16 6.31
CA CYS A 20 2.26 0.08 6.37
C CYS A 20 2.85 1.35 7.01
N GLU A 21 3.46 1.23 8.19
CA GLU A 21 4.06 2.35 8.92
C GLU A 21 5.20 3.04 8.16
N ALA A 22 5.83 2.36 7.19
CA ALA A 22 6.94 2.90 6.42
C ALA A 22 6.52 3.83 5.27
N CYS A 23 5.36 3.59 4.64
CA CYS A 23 4.92 4.37 3.47
C CYS A 23 3.49 4.91 3.55
N GLY A 24 2.67 4.41 4.48
CA GLY A 24 1.26 4.78 4.65
C GLY A 24 0.29 4.02 3.74
N TRP A 25 0.77 3.07 2.91
CA TRP A 25 -0.11 2.23 2.09
C TRP A 25 -0.80 1.16 2.94
N GLN A 26 -2.13 1.06 2.85
CA GLN A 26 -2.88 -0.05 3.45
C GLN A 26 -2.82 -1.29 2.55
N ASP A 27 -2.52 -2.45 3.14
CA ASP A 27 -2.61 -3.73 2.45
C ASP A 27 -4.06 -4.00 2.01
N ASP A 28 -4.32 -3.80 0.73
CA ASP A 28 -5.65 -3.96 0.14
C ASP A 28 -5.58 -4.94 -1.02
N GLY A 29 -6.26 -6.09 -0.88
CA GLY A 29 -6.22 -7.17 -1.87
C GLY A 29 -6.73 -6.74 -3.25
N LEU A 30 -7.76 -5.88 -3.30
CA LEU A 30 -8.32 -5.40 -4.56
C LEU A 30 -7.32 -4.50 -5.30
N GLN A 31 -6.69 -3.56 -4.60
CA GLN A 31 -5.69 -2.67 -5.18
C GLN A 31 -4.35 -3.36 -5.43
N ASN A 32 -4.04 -4.45 -4.71
CA ASN A 32 -2.91 -5.31 -4.99
C ASN A 32 -3.12 -6.10 -6.31
N ASP A 33 -4.32 -6.63 -6.54
CA ASP A 33 -4.69 -7.37 -7.76
C ASP A 33 -4.97 -6.45 -8.96
N ASN A 34 -5.45 -5.23 -8.72
CA ASN A 34 -5.69 -4.20 -9.72
C ASN A 34 -4.94 -2.90 -9.36
N PRO A 35 -3.65 -2.77 -9.72
CA PRO A 35 -2.78 -1.67 -9.28
C PRO A 35 -3.16 -0.27 -9.76
N ASP A 36 -4.08 -0.16 -10.72
CA ASP A 36 -4.61 1.10 -11.24
C ASP A 36 -5.98 1.46 -10.64
N TYR A 37 -6.58 0.58 -9.84
CA TYR A 37 -7.81 0.87 -9.13
C TYR A 37 -7.59 1.96 -8.08
N LYS A 38 -8.44 2.99 -8.13
CA LYS A 38 -8.42 4.15 -7.23
C LYS A 38 -9.66 4.14 -6.35
N GLY A 39 -9.48 4.62 -5.11
CA GLY A 39 -10.52 4.55 -4.09
C GLY A 39 -10.63 3.16 -3.45
N GLY A 40 -11.48 3.05 -2.43
CA GLY A 40 -11.51 1.88 -1.54
C GLY A 40 -10.78 2.18 -0.24
N ALA A 41 -9.93 1.24 0.20
CA ALA A 41 -9.09 1.43 1.40
C ALA A 41 -8.07 2.57 1.21
N ASN A 42 -7.45 2.67 0.03
CA ASN A 42 -6.54 3.75 -0.31
C ASN A 42 -7.19 4.72 -1.31
N LYS A 43 -6.97 6.03 -1.12
CA LYS A 43 -7.46 7.07 -2.05
C LYS A 43 -6.75 7.01 -3.41
N LYS A 44 -5.44 6.72 -3.38
CA LYS A 44 -4.56 6.56 -4.55
C LYS A 44 -4.57 5.12 -5.04
N SER A 45 -4.20 4.90 -6.30
CA SER A 45 -3.89 3.55 -6.78
C SER A 45 -2.53 3.06 -6.26
N LEU A 46 -2.28 1.76 -6.33
CA LEU A 46 -1.00 1.19 -5.93
C LEU A 46 0.16 1.73 -6.78
N ASN A 47 -0.08 1.96 -8.08
CA ASN A 47 0.93 2.57 -8.95
C ASN A 47 1.21 4.03 -8.57
N GLU A 48 0.19 4.82 -8.23
CA GLU A 48 0.38 6.17 -7.72
C GLU A 48 1.15 6.18 -6.40
N ALA A 49 0.80 5.27 -5.48
CA ALA A 49 1.47 5.09 -4.20
C ALA A 49 2.97 4.80 -4.36
N LYS A 50 3.33 3.85 -5.25
CA LYS A 50 4.73 3.54 -5.57
C LYS A 50 5.49 4.75 -6.08
N GLU A 51 4.90 5.54 -6.96
CA GLU A 51 5.54 6.75 -7.48
C GLU A 51 5.68 7.84 -6.40
N ILE A 52 4.67 8.04 -5.56
CA ILE A 52 4.74 8.99 -4.43
C ILE A 52 5.86 8.58 -3.46
N TYR A 53 5.93 7.31 -3.10
CA TYR A 53 6.94 6.78 -2.19
C TYR A 53 8.36 6.90 -2.77
N LYS A 54 8.55 6.58 -4.07
CA LYS A 54 9.84 6.79 -4.77
C LYS A 54 10.28 8.26 -4.75
N ASN A 55 9.34 9.20 -4.72
CA ASN A 55 9.62 10.63 -4.59
C ASN A 55 9.86 11.08 -3.13
N GLY A 56 9.98 10.15 -2.18
CA GLY A 56 10.29 10.42 -0.78
C GLY A 56 9.11 11.02 0.01
N LYS A 57 7.88 10.84 -0.48
CA LYS A 57 6.66 11.33 0.16
C LYS A 57 5.86 10.17 0.75
N ALA A 58 5.10 10.45 1.82
CA ALA A 58 4.09 9.53 2.32
C ALA A 58 2.90 9.45 1.34
N VAL A 59 2.24 8.29 1.30
CA VAL A 59 1.26 7.94 0.26
C VAL A 59 -0.15 8.56 0.47
N GLU A 60 -0.48 8.98 1.70
CA GLU A 60 -1.76 9.58 2.20
C GLU A 60 -3.00 9.66 1.26
#